data_AF-X0Z0H9-F1
#
_entry.id   AF-X0Z0H9-F1
#
_cell.length_a   1.000
_cell.length_b   1.000
_cell.length_c   1.000
_cell.angle_alpha   90.00
_cell.angle_beta   90.00
_cell.angle_gamma   90.00
#
_symmetry.space_group_name_H-M   'P 1'
#
loop_
_entity.id
_entity.type
_entity.pdbx_description
1 polymer ?
#
loop_
_entity_poly.entity_id
_entity_poly.type
_entity_poly.pdbx_seq_one_letter_code
_entity_poly.pdbx_strand_id
1 'polypeptide(L)'
;IPAGALLITETVSYVPLDDLPTDGLAFALVPNLSFSQPVTISIHYRDEDIAGMDENSLRLYNYDWSINSWVDANPCDGYIRNPDDNILQAAVCHFSDYGVMDWLYRVFLPITLNATE
;
A
#
# COMPACT_ATOMS: atom_id res chain seq x y z
N ILE A 1 -10.52 2.89 -14.94
CA ILE A 1 -10.81 1.44 -14.95
C ILE A 1 -11.00 0.99 -16.40
N PRO A 2 -10.21 0.03 -16.91
CA PRO A 2 -10.32 -0.46 -18.28
C PRO A 2 -11.70 -1.08 -18.57
N ALA A 3 -12.18 -0.96 -19.81
CA ALA A 3 -13.45 -1.56 -20.23
C ALA A 3 -13.43 -3.07 -20.00
N GLY A 4 -14.49 -3.60 -19.38
CA GLY A 4 -14.63 -5.02 -19.05
C GLY A 4 -13.98 -5.46 -17.74
N ALA A 5 -13.23 -4.60 -17.03
CA ALA A 5 -12.62 -4.95 -15.74
C ALA A 5 -13.64 -5.14 -14.61
N LEU A 6 -14.82 -4.53 -14.73
CA LEU A 6 -15.96 -4.73 -13.86
C LEU A 6 -17.09 -5.38 -14.65
N LEU A 7 -17.71 -6.41 -14.07
CA LEU A 7 -18.84 -7.14 -14.68
C LEU A 7 -20.18 -6.40 -14.53
N ILE A 8 -20.23 -5.41 -13.64
CA ILE A 8 -21.41 -4.61 -13.30
C ILE A 8 -21.06 -3.13 -13.34
N THR A 9 -22.08 -2.28 -13.53
CA THR A 9 -21.92 -0.84 -13.41
C THR A 9 -22.11 -0.44 -11.95
N GLU A 10 -21.02 0.00 -11.33
CA GLU A 10 -20.97 0.34 -9.91
C GLU A 10 -20.26 1.70 -9.73
N THR A 11 -20.64 2.44 -8.69
CA THR A 11 -19.87 3.62 -8.26
C THR A 11 -18.69 3.16 -7.43
N VAL A 12 -17.48 3.39 -7.93
CA VAL A 12 -16.25 3.14 -7.17
C VAL A 12 -15.87 4.39 -6.42
N SER A 13 -15.60 4.26 -5.12
CA SER A 13 -15.13 5.36 -4.27
C SER A 13 -13.82 4.98 -3.59
N TYR A 14 -13.03 6.01 -3.27
CA TYR A 14 -11.91 5.89 -2.34
C TYR A 14 -12.30 6.53 -1.02
N VAL A 15 -11.86 5.94 0.09
CA VAL A 15 -12.11 6.45 1.44
C VAL A 15 -10.79 6.41 2.22
N PRO A 16 -10.26 7.55 2.70
CA PRO A 16 -9.08 7.55 3.57
C PRO A 16 -9.29 6.68 4.82
N LEU A 17 -8.23 5.99 5.27
CA LEU A 17 -8.26 5.13 6.44
C LEU A 17 -7.31 5.66 7.52
N ASP A 18 -7.86 6.17 8.61
CA ASP A 18 -7.09 6.70 9.74
C ASP A 18 -7.01 5.72 10.93
N ASP A 19 -7.84 4.66 10.92
CA ASP A 19 -8.01 3.73 12.04
C ASP A 19 -7.12 2.47 11.95
N LEU A 20 -6.45 2.24 10.81
CA LEU A 20 -5.55 1.10 10.63
C LEU A 20 -4.12 1.45 11.02
N PRO A 21 -3.34 0.50 11.57
CA PRO A 21 -1.94 0.73 11.88
C PRO A 21 -1.14 0.82 10.57
N THR A 22 -0.95 2.03 10.07
CA THR A 22 -0.11 2.33 8.90
C THR A 22 0.87 3.43 9.26
N ASP A 23 2.11 3.29 8.79
CA ASP A 23 3.13 4.33 8.94
C ASP A 23 3.04 5.37 7.80
N GLY A 24 2.17 5.13 6.80
CA GLY A 24 2.04 5.98 5.62
C GLY A 24 0.59 6.25 5.22
N LEU A 25 0.34 6.35 3.92
CA LEU A 25 -0.99 6.63 3.37
C LEU A 25 -1.83 5.36 3.27
N ALA A 26 -3.04 5.35 3.85
CA ALA A 26 -4.01 4.25 3.68
C ALA A 26 -5.38 4.71 3.19
N PHE A 27 -6.03 3.86 2.40
CA PHE A 27 -7.36 4.11 1.85
C PHE A 27 -8.10 2.81 1.49
N ALA A 28 -9.41 2.81 1.61
CA ALA A 28 -10.28 1.76 1.13
C ALA A 28 -10.74 2.06 -0.30
N LEU A 29 -10.70 1.04 -1.17
CA LEU A 29 -11.43 1.03 -2.43
C LEU A 29 -12.75 0.30 -2.21
N VAL A 30 -13.88 1.00 -2.43
CA VAL A 30 -15.23 0.47 -2.19
C VAL A 30 -16.12 0.58 -3.44
N PRO A 31 -17.09 -0.34 -3.62
CA PRO A 31 -17.39 -1.50 -2.76
C PRO A 31 -16.40 -2.66 -2.96
N ASN A 32 -16.42 -3.65 -2.05
CA ASN A 32 -15.53 -4.80 -2.13
C ASN A 32 -15.92 -5.71 -3.30
N LEU A 33 -15.16 -5.61 -4.40
CA LEU A 33 -15.35 -6.34 -5.65
C LEU A 33 -14.02 -6.94 -6.14
N SER A 34 -14.09 -7.82 -7.13
CA SER A 34 -12.92 -8.33 -7.85
C SER A 34 -12.90 -7.77 -9.27
N PHE A 35 -11.70 -7.51 -9.79
CA PHE A 35 -11.55 -7.15 -11.20
C PHE A 35 -11.34 -8.40 -12.05
N SER A 36 -12.00 -8.46 -13.20
CA SER A 36 -11.82 -9.55 -14.17
C SER A 36 -10.48 -9.48 -14.91
N GLN A 37 -9.85 -8.31 -14.89
CA GLN A 37 -8.53 -8.04 -15.45
C GLN A 37 -7.83 -6.96 -14.59
N PRO A 38 -6.49 -6.90 -14.59
CA PRO A 38 -5.76 -5.94 -13.76
C PRO A 38 -6.16 -4.48 -14.02
N VAL A 39 -6.20 -3.68 -12.96
CA VAL A 39 -6.47 -2.23 -12.99
C VAL A 39 -5.30 -1.48 -12.40
N THR A 40 -4.70 -0.58 -13.17
CA THR A 40 -3.65 0.32 -12.68
C THR A 40 -4.25 1.37 -11.76
N ILE A 41 -3.76 1.43 -10.52
CA ILE A 41 -3.97 2.54 -9.59
C ILE A 41 -2.74 3.43 -9.65
N SER A 42 -2.95 4.73 -9.77
CA SER A 42 -1.91 5.76 -9.63
C SER A 42 -2.15 6.51 -8.32
N ILE A 43 -1.22 6.41 -7.39
CA ILE A 43 -1.31 6.99 -6.06
C ILE A 43 -0.36 8.18 -6.04
N HIS A 44 -0.92 9.35 -5.81
CA HIS A 44 -0.15 10.57 -5.56
C HIS A 44 -0.03 10.72 -4.05
N TYR A 45 1.19 10.91 -3.57
CA TYR A 45 1.48 11.12 -2.15
C TYR A 45 2.12 12.49 -1.95
N ARG A 46 2.18 12.93 -0.69
CA ARG A 46 3.02 14.02 -0.23
C ARG A 46 4.16 13.44 0.60
N ASP A 47 5.25 14.18 0.71
CA ASP A 47 6.41 13.78 1.51
C ASP A 47 6.03 13.53 2.98
N GLU A 48 5.03 14.26 3.49
CA GLU A 48 4.47 14.07 4.84
C GLU A 48 3.71 12.75 5.01
N ASP A 49 3.11 12.22 3.93
CA ASP A 49 2.34 10.98 3.93
C ASP A 49 3.22 9.72 4.02
N ILE A 50 4.52 9.86 3.77
CA ILE A 50 5.51 8.76 3.74
C ILE A 50 6.76 9.10 4.56
N ALA A 51 6.61 9.98 5.55
CA ALA A 51 7.73 10.52 6.31
C ALA A 51 8.60 9.41 6.91
N GLY A 52 9.89 9.40 6.56
CA GLY A 52 10.86 8.41 7.05
C GLY A 52 11.01 7.15 6.17
N MET A 53 10.24 7.04 5.08
CA MET A 53 10.33 5.96 4.10
C MET A 53 11.28 6.32 2.94
N ASP A 54 11.86 5.32 2.29
CA ASP A 54 12.57 5.45 1.02
C ASP A 54 11.60 5.30 -0.16
N GLU A 55 11.37 6.40 -0.87
CA GLU A 55 10.51 6.49 -2.05
C GLU A 55 10.82 5.45 -3.13
N ASN A 56 12.09 5.04 -3.26
CA ASN A 56 12.51 4.04 -4.25
C ASN A 56 12.10 2.61 -3.87
N SER A 57 11.67 2.42 -2.62
CA SER A 57 11.31 1.12 -2.06
C SER A 57 9.82 0.99 -1.76
N LEU A 58 9.04 2.08 -1.89
CA LEU A 58 7.59 2.12 -1.62
C LEU A 58 6.82 1.03 -2.35
N ARG A 59 5.89 0.38 -1.67
CA ARG A 59 5.00 -0.63 -2.24
C ARG A 59 3.57 -0.34 -1.87
N LEU A 60 2.67 -0.98 -2.61
CA LEU A 60 1.27 -1.03 -2.25
C LEU A 60 1.04 -2.30 -1.45
N TYR A 61 0.41 -2.18 -0.30
CA TYR A 61 0.00 -3.30 0.53
C TYR A 61 -1.51 -3.37 0.54
N ASN A 62 -2.06 -4.58 0.59
CA ASN A 62 -3.46 -4.82 0.90
C ASN A 62 -3.59 -5.31 2.35
N TYR A 63 -4.62 -4.89 3.06
CA TYR A 63 -4.85 -5.34 4.43
C TYR A 63 -5.56 -6.71 4.42
N ASP A 64 -4.94 -7.70 5.04
CA ASP A 64 -5.55 -9.03 5.25
C ASP A 64 -6.21 -9.08 6.62
N TRP A 65 -7.53 -8.92 6.61
CA TRP A 65 -8.38 -8.97 7.82
C TRP A 65 -8.40 -10.34 8.50
N SER A 66 -7.99 -11.43 7.84
CA SER A 66 -7.95 -12.76 8.46
C SER A 66 -6.79 -12.90 9.45
N ILE A 67 -5.70 -12.18 9.20
CA ILE A 67 -4.50 -12.17 10.04
C ILE A 67 -4.20 -10.80 10.67
N ASN A 68 -5.04 -9.79 10.39
CA ASN A 68 -4.89 -8.40 10.82
C ASN A 68 -3.51 -7.83 10.50
N SER A 69 -3.08 -7.97 9.24
CA SER A 69 -1.75 -7.55 8.81
C SER A 69 -1.76 -7.01 7.38
N TRP A 70 -0.85 -6.08 7.10
CA TRP A 70 -0.54 -5.66 5.74
C TRP A 70 0.24 -6.75 5.01
N VAL A 71 -0.16 -7.05 3.77
CA VAL A 71 0.51 -7.99 2.87
C VAL A 71 0.83 -7.27 1.57
N ASP A 72 2.01 -7.52 1.01
CA ASP A 72 2.41 -6.92 -0.27
C ASP A 72 1.35 -7.25 -1.33
N ALA A 73 0.81 -6.22 -1.99
CA ALA A 73 -0.24 -6.39 -2.99
C ALA A 73 0.26 -7.17 -4.21
N ASN A 74 1.58 -7.33 -4.35
CA ASN A 74 2.26 -8.09 -5.40
C ASN A 74 1.60 -7.84 -6.77
N PRO A 75 1.69 -6.59 -7.26
CA PRO A 75 0.95 -6.15 -8.43
C PRO A 75 1.27 -7.00 -9.64
N CYS A 76 0.24 -7.17 -10.46
CA CYS A 76 0.24 -8.12 -11.57
C CYS A 76 1.35 -7.79 -12.61
N ASP A 77 1.81 -6.53 -12.69
CA ASP A 77 2.93 -6.06 -13.55
C ASP A 77 4.07 -5.34 -12.78
N GLY A 78 4.21 -5.57 -11.48
CA GLY A 78 5.22 -4.88 -10.65
C GLY A 78 4.87 -3.43 -10.32
N TYR A 79 5.84 -2.69 -9.79
CA TYR A 79 5.69 -1.31 -9.32
C TYR A 79 6.40 -0.32 -10.24
N ILE A 80 5.72 0.78 -10.59
CA ILE A 80 6.35 1.95 -11.20
C ILE A 80 6.41 3.04 -10.13
N ARG A 81 7.62 3.50 -9.82
CA ARG A 81 7.88 4.57 -8.85
C ARG A 81 8.41 5.77 -9.61
N ASN A 82 7.84 6.93 -9.34
CA ASN A 82 8.34 8.20 -9.83
C ASN A 82 8.46 9.17 -8.64
N PRO A 83 9.56 9.05 -7.85
CA PRO A 83 9.84 9.90 -6.70
C PRO A 83 9.78 11.40 -7.02
N ASP A 84 10.33 11.82 -8.16
CA ASP A 84 10.38 13.23 -8.55
C ASP A 84 8.98 13.89 -8.71
N ASP A 85 7.96 13.07 -8.99
CA ASP A 85 6.56 13.52 -9.14
C ASP A 85 5.64 13.04 -7.99
N ASN A 86 6.20 12.40 -6.95
CA ASN A 86 5.49 11.78 -5.84
C ASN A 86 4.39 10.78 -6.28
N ILE A 87 4.74 9.87 -7.19
CA ILE A 87 3.79 8.89 -7.74
C ILE A 87 4.27 7.46 -7.51
N LEU A 88 3.35 6.62 -7.01
CA LEU A 88 3.44 5.16 -7.05
C LEU A 88 2.32 4.58 -7.92
N GLN A 89 2.64 3.71 -8.86
CA GLN A 89 1.66 2.98 -9.66
C GLN A 89 1.80 1.46 -9.48
N ALA A 90 0.65 0.80 -9.41
CA ALA A 90 0.54 -0.63 -9.24
C ALA A 90 -0.71 -1.17 -9.97
N ALA A 91 -0.57 -2.30 -10.66
CA ALA A 91 -1.71 -3.01 -11.24
C ALA A 91 -2.33 -3.95 -10.19
N VAL A 92 -3.55 -3.67 -9.76
CA VAL A 92 -4.28 -4.49 -8.78
C VAL A 92 -5.35 -5.34 -9.45
N CYS A 93 -5.62 -6.50 -8.86
CA CYS A 93 -6.52 -7.50 -9.43
C CYS A 93 -7.84 -7.65 -8.60
N HIS A 94 -7.98 -6.94 -7.48
CA HIS A 94 -9.21 -6.86 -6.67
C HIS A 94 -9.31 -5.49 -5.97
N PHE A 95 -10.40 -5.24 -5.25
CA PHE A 95 -10.54 -4.12 -4.32
C PHE A 95 -10.00 -4.54 -2.95
N SER A 96 -9.49 -3.59 -2.18
CA SER A 96 -9.02 -3.83 -0.81
C SER A 96 -8.89 -2.53 -0.05
N ASP A 97 -8.57 -2.66 1.24
CA ASP A 97 -7.93 -1.61 1.99
C ASP A 97 -6.46 -1.61 1.63
N TYR A 98 -5.99 -0.49 1.09
CA TYR A 98 -4.66 -0.32 0.57
C TYR A 98 -3.85 0.60 1.46
N GLY A 99 -2.55 0.33 1.53
CA GLY A 99 -1.57 1.16 2.24
C GLY A 99 -0.32 1.34 1.39
N VAL A 100 0.18 2.56 1.29
CA VAL A 100 1.49 2.87 0.71
C VAL A 100 2.51 2.93 1.83
N MET A 101 3.46 2.00 1.80
CA MET A 101 4.49 1.84 2.82
C MET A 101 5.79 1.37 2.17
N ASP A 102 6.91 1.51 2.86
CA ASP A 102 8.09 0.71 2.59
C ASP A 102 8.32 -0.33 3.70
N TRP A 103 9.20 -1.30 3.44
CA TRP A 103 9.58 -2.28 4.45
C TRP A 103 10.96 -1.95 4.99
N LEU A 104 11.00 -1.14 6.04
CA LEU A 104 12.22 -0.85 6.80
C LEU A 104 12.44 -1.90 7.90
N TYR A 105 13.30 -2.88 7.64
CA TYR A 105 13.98 -3.57 8.75
C TYR A 105 15.10 -2.70 9.29
N ARG A 106 14.87 -1.86 10.29
CA ARG A 106 15.97 -1.36 11.14
C ARG A 106 15.54 -1.18 12.59
N VAL A 107 15.51 -2.29 13.33
CA VAL A 107 15.67 -2.24 14.79
C VAL A 107 17.14 -2.48 15.11
N PHE A 108 17.86 -1.41 15.49
CA PHE A 108 19.16 -1.52 16.15
C PHE A 108 18.97 -1.25 17.65
N LEU A 109 18.78 -2.31 18.44
CA LEU A 109 18.80 -2.17 19.90
C LEU A 109 20.25 -2.09 20.37
N PRO A 110 20.64 -1.08 21.16
CA PRO A 110 21.93 -1.09 21.83
C PRO A 110 21.98 -2.23 22.86
N ILE A 111 23.00 -3.10 22.78
CA ILE A 111 23.25 -4.12 23.79
C ILE A 111 24.11 -3.54 24.91
N THR A 112 23.62 -3.60 26.15
CA THR A 112 24.41 -3.27 27.34
C THR A 112 24.90 -4.57 27.98
N LEU A 113 26.22 -4.81 27.93
CA LEU A 113 26.85 -5.95 28.60
C LEU A 113 27.42 -5.48 29.95
N ASN A 114 26.79 -5.88 31.05
CA ASN A 114 27.37 -5.68 32.38
C ASN A 114 28.10 -6.97 32.78
N ALA A 115 29.43 -6.94 32.81
CA ALA A 115 30.22 -8.01 33.43
C ALA A 115 30.33 -7.72 34.93
N THR A 116 29.79 -8.61 35.75
CA THR A 116 30.05 -8.63 37.20
C THR A 116 31.21 -9.59 37.47
N GLU A 117 32.22 -9.12 38.21
CA GLU A 117 33.32 -9.92 38.77
C GLU A 117 32.84 -10.91 39.84
#